data_AF-A0A972CJC7-F1
#
_entry.id   AF-A0A972CJC7-F1
#
_cell.length_a   1.000
_cell.length_b   1.000
_cell.length_c   1.000
_cell.angle_alpha   90.00
_cell.angle_beta   90.00
_cell.angle_gamma   90.00
#
_symmetry.space_group_name_H-M   'P 1'
#
loop_
_entity.id
_entity.type
_entity.pdbx_description
1 polymer ?
#
loop_
_entity_poly.entity_id
_entity_poly.type
_entity_poly.pdbx_seq_one_letter_code
_entity_poly.pdbx_strand_id
1 'polypeptide(L)'
;MEKILELLRRVFSLFILLSLLGGSLVFLLFVIALILGGDRGGFLAVFAAKTFMPYFIRLAALAMVVGLIVIYVSGKHLLSLSDE
;
A
#
# COMPACT_ATOMS: atom_id res chain seq x y z
N MET A 1 -15.51 -22.28 -2.64
CA MET A 1 -14.39 -21.57 -1.96
C MET A 1 -13.55 -20.76 -2.93
N GLU A 2 -13.25 -21.29 -4.12
CA GLU A 2 -12.41 -20.61 -5.13
C GLU A 2 -12.90 -19.22 -5.55
N LYS A 3 -14.21 -19.03 -5.79
CA LYS A 3 -14.77 -17.71 -6.12
C LYS A 3 -14.54 -16.65 -5.04
N ILE A 4 -14.57 -17.03 -3.77
CA ILE A 4 -14.32 -16.12 -2.63
C ILE A 4 -12.84 -15.75 -2.60
N LEU A 5 -11.95 -16.73 -2.78
CA LEU A 5 -10.51 -16.52 -2.88
C LEU A 5 -10.13 -15.60 -4.04
N GLU A 6 -10.76 -15.77 -5.19
CA GLU A 6 -10.54 -14.91 -6.35
C GLU A 6 -11.00 -13.47 -6.08
N LEU A 7 -12.14 -13.31 -5.41
CA LEU A 7 -12.65 -12.00 -5.01
C LEU A 7 -11.70 -11.32 -4.01
N LEU A 8 -11.21 -12.03 -3.00
CA LEU A 8 -10.22 -11.51 -2.05
C LEU A 8 -8.90 -11.13 -2.74
N ARG A 9 -8.44 -11.91 -3.73
CA ARG A 9 -7.24 -11.58 -4.52
C ARG A 9 -7.41 -10.31 -5.34
N ARG A 10 -8.57 -10.12 -5.97
CA ARG A 10 -8.88 -8.87 -6.71
C ARG A 10 -8.92 -7.68 -5.76
N VAL A 11 -9.57 -7.82 -4.61
CA VAL A 11 -9.61 -6.80 -3.56
C VAL A 11 -8.19 -6.48 -3.09
N PHE A 12 -7.40 -7.48 -2.69
CA PHE A 12 -6.00 -7.30 -2.29
C PHE A 12 -5.19 -6.52 -3.34
N SER A 13 -5.28 -6.92 -4.61
CA SER A 13 -4.55 -6.28 -5.70
C SER A 13 -4.95 -4.82 -5.89
N LEU A 14 -6.25 -4.50 -5.77
CA LEU A 14 -6.76 -3.14 -5.84
C LEU A 14 -6.22 -2.27 -4.69
N PHE A 15 -6.24 -2.78 -3.46
CA PHE A 15 -5.74 -2.04 -2.29
C PHE A 15 -4.22 -1.81 -2.37
N ILE A 16 -3.45 -2.79 -2.84
CA ILE A 16 -2.01 -2.63 -3.08
C ILE A 16 -1.76 -1.56 -4.16
N LEU A 17 -2.50 -1.61 -5.28
CA LEU A 17 -2.36 -0.63 -6.36
C LEU A 17 -2.64 0.79 -5.86
N LEU A 18 -3.72 0.99 -5.12
CA LEU A 18 -4.08 2.29 -4.53
C LEU A 18 -3.01 2.77 -3.55
N SER A 19 -2.45 1.87 -2.74
CA SER A 19 -1.36 2.22 -1.82
C SER A 19 -0.09 2.64 -2.56
N LEU A 20 0.27 1.94 -3.65
CA LEU A 20 1.44 2.25 -4.46
C LEU A 20 1.33 3.62 -5.14
N LEU A 21 0.15 3.91 -5.72
CA LEU A 21 -0.16 5.22 -6.29
C LEU A 21 -0.10 6.32 -5.23
N GLY A 22 -0.63 6.04 -4.03
CA GLY A 22 -0.56 6.94 -2.89
C GLY A 22 0.86 7.24 -2.42
N GLY A 23 1.71 6.21 -2.31
CA GLY A 23 3.13 6.37 -2.00
C GLY A 23 3.86 7.20 -3.04
N SER A 24 3.55 7.00 -4.32
CA SER A 24 4.11 7.78 -5.43
C SER A 24 3.69 9.26 -5.38
N LEU A 25 2.43 9.53 -5.02
CA LEU A 25 1.94 10.90 -4.82
C LEU A 25 2.65 11.60 -3.65
N VAL A 26 2.79 10.89 -2.52
CA VAL A 26 3.52 11.43 -1.35
C VAL A 26 4.97 11.73 -1.71
N PHE A 27 5.63 10.86 -2.47
CA PHE A 27 6.98 11.10 -2.98
C PHE A 27 7.07 12.39 -3.81
N LEU A 28 6.15 12.60 -4.76
CA LEU A 28 6.11 13.82 -5.56
C LEU A 28 5.92 15.08 -4.70
N LEU A 29 5.06 15.03 -3.68
CA LEU A 29 4.87 16.15 -2.75
C LEU A 29 6.15 16.47 -1.97
N PHE A 30 6.94 15.46 -1.58
CA PHE A 30 8.24 15.68 -0.95
C PHE A 30 9.26 16.28 -1.91
N VAL A 31 9.29 15.84 -3.16
CA VAL A 31 10.17 16.44 -4.18
C VAL A 31 9.83 17.92 -4.38
N ILE A 32 8.55 18.25 -4.50
CA ILE A 32 8.09 19.64 -4.63
C ILE A 32 8.45 20.45 -3.38
N ALA A 33 8.25 19.87 -2.19
CA ALA A 33 8.61 20.51 -0.93
C ALA A 33 10.12 20.83 -0.84
N LEU A 34 10.97 19.92 -1.32
CA LEU A 34 12.42 20.12 -1.38
C LEU A 34 12.80 21.24 -2.37
N ILE A 35 12.15 21.30 -3.53
CA ILE A 35 12.40 22.36 -4.53
C ILE A 35 11.97 23.73 -4.00
N LEU A 36 10.83 23.82 -3.32
CA LEU A 36 10.33 25.08 -2.77
C LEU A 36 11.20 25.61 -1.62
N GLY A 37 11.65 24.71 -0.74
CA GLY A 37 12.44 25.07 0.44
C GLY A 37 11.73 26.02 1.42
N GLY A 38 12.46 26.42 2.46
CA GLY A 38 11.98 27.35 3.49
C GLY A 38 10.69 26.90 4.18
N ASP A 39 9.93 27.88 4.71
CA ASP A 39 8.70 27.60 5.47
C ASP A 39 7.60 26.96 4.61
N ARG A 40 7.53 27.33 3.32
CA ARG A 40 6.53 26.78 2.39
C ARG A 40 6.81 25.31 2.06
N GLY A 41 8.06 24.95 1.82
CA GLY A 41 8.48 23.57 1.63
C GLY A 41 8.27 22.74 2.90
N GLY A 42 8.66 23.29 4.07
CA GLY A 42 8.42 22.66 5.36
C GLY A 42 6.95 22.36 5.63
N PHE A 43 6.05 23.31 5.38
CA PHE A 43 4.61 23.11 5.50
C PHE A 43 4.11 21.99 4.57
N LEU A 44 4.54 21.99 3.31
CA LEU A 44 4.11 21.00 2.32
C LEU A 44 4.58 19.59 2.70
N ALA A 45 5.81 19.45 3.18
CA ALA A 45 6.37 18.20 3.68
C ALA A 45 5.61 17.67 4.90
N VAL A 46 5.30 18.54 5.87
CA VAL A 46 4.52 18.17 7.06
C VAL A 46 3.10 17.77 6.67
N PHE A 47 2.49 18.47 5.72
CA PHE A 47 1.16 18.13 5.21
C PHE A 47 1.14 16.77 4.49
N ALA A 48 2.12 16.50 3.63
CA ALA A 48 2.27 15.20 2.98
C ALA A 48 2.45 14.07 4.01
N ALA A 49 3.30 14.29 5.02
CA ALA A 49 3.57 13.32 6.08
C ALA A 49 2.38 13.06 7.00
N LYS A 50 1.70 14.12 7.46
CA LYS A 50 0.66 14.01 8.49
C LYS A 50 -0.72 13.73 7.93
N THR A 51 -1.00 14.15 6.70
CA THR A 51 -2.33 13.99 6.10
C THR A 51 -2.35 12.80 5.18
N PHE A 52 -1.51 12.76 4.13
CA PHE A 52 -1.62 11.73 3.10
C PHE A 52 -1.03 10.38 3.51
N MET A 53 0.17 10.39 4.10
CA MET A 53 0.89 9.16 4.47
C MET A 53 0.07 8.21 5.36
N PRO A 54 -0.61 8.66 6.44
CA PRO A 54 -1.39 7.75 7.29
C PRO A 54 -2.59 7.11 6.59
N TYR A 55 -3.25 7.77 5.64
CA TYR A 55 -4.34 7.15 4.88
C TYR A 55 -3.81 6.00 4.01
N PHE A 56 -2.72 6.22 3.28
CA PHE A 56 -2.16 5.20 2.40
C PHE A 56 -1.50 4.04 3.14
N ILE A 57 -0.88 4.29 4.30
CA ILE A 57 -0.35 3.25 5.18
C ILE A 57 -1.50 2.38 5.73
N ARG A 58 -2.61 2.99 6.19
CA ARG A 58 -3.78 2.24 6.65
C ARG A 58 -4.40 1.40 5.54
N LEU A 59 -4.40 1.91 4.31
CA LEU A 59 -4.90 1.21 3.13
C LEU A 59 -4.02 0.00 2.78
N ALA A 60 -2.69 0.14 2.86
CA ALA A 60 -1.74 -0.97 2.75
C ALA A 60 -1.91 -2.01 3.87
N ALA A 61 -2.10 -1.57 5.12
CA ALA A 61 -2.33 -2.48 6.24
C ALA A 61 -3.61 -3.31 6.04
N LEU A 62 -4.67 -2.69 5.52
CA LEU A 62 -5.89 -3.42 5.18
C LEU A 62 -5.65 -4.46 4.07
N ALA A 63 -4.88 -4.08 3.04
CA ALA A 63 -4.45 -5.00 1.99
C ALA A 63 -3.70 -6.20 2.58
N MET A 64 -2.72 -5.94 3.46
CA MET A 64 -1.91 -6.97 4.11
C MET A 64 -2.77 -7.98 4.86
N VAL A 65 -3.77 -7.53 5.62
CA VAL A 65 -4.70 -8.43 6.33
C VAL A 65 -5.47 -9.31 5.34
N VAL A 66 -6.02 -8.74 4.26
CA VAL A 66 -6.72 -9.52 3.24
C VAL A 66 -5.79 -10.51 2.55
N GLY A 67 -4.56 -10.10 2.22
CA GLY A 67 -3.54 -10.95 1.62
C GLY A 67 -3.15 -12.12 2.53
N LEU A 68 -2.97 -11.86 3.82
CA LEU A 68 -2.72 -12.89 4.83
C LEU A 68 -3.88 -13.90 4.90
N ILE A 69 -5.13 -13.43 4.96
CA ILE A 69 -6.30 -14.32 4.96
C ILE A 69 -6.30 -15.22 3.71
N VAL A 70 -6.01 -14.65 2.54
CA VAL A 70 -5.92 -15.43 1.29
C VAL A 70 -4.85 -16.52 1.38
N ILE A 71 -3.67 -16.21 1.92
CA ILE A 71 -2.56 -17.16 2.04
C ILE A 71 -2.94 -18.32 2.97
N TYR A 72 -3.44 -18.01 4.17
CA TYR A 72 -3.83 -19.03 5.15
C TYR A 72 -4.99 -19.90 4.66
N VAL A 73 -6.02 -19.31 4.03
CA VAL A 73 -7.16 -20.06 3.50
C VAL A 73 -6.79 -20.88 2.26
N SER A 74 -5.85 -20.40 1.43
CA SER A 74 -5.40 -21.15 0.25
C SER A 74 -4.52 -22.35 0.60
N GLY A 75 -3.97 -22.43 1.81
CA GLY A 75 -2.99 -23.45 2.20
C GLY A 75 -1.70 -23.44 1.38
N LYS A 76 -1.51 -22.42 0.52
CA LYS A 76 -0.34 -22.29 -0.34
C LYS A 76 0.76 -21.61 0.44
N HIS A 77 1.80 -22.36 0.79
CA HIS A 77 3.04 -21.79 1.29
C HIS A 77 3.76 -21.13 0.11
N LEU A 78 3.76 -19.80 0.05
CA LEU A 78 4.47 -19.04 -1.00
C LEU A 78 5.98 -19.32 -1.02
N LEU A 79 6.52 -19.89 0.06
CA LEU A 79 7.92 -20.27 0.24
C LEU A 79 8.14 -21.79 0.26
N SER A 80 7.13 -22.62 -0.06
CA SER A 80 7.42 -24.04 -0.31
C SER A 80 8.12 -24.15 -1.65
N LEU A 81 9.39 -24.53 -1.63
CA LEU A 81 10.00 -25.23 -2.76
C LEU A 81 9.12 -26.47 -2.99
N SER A 82 8.24 -26.43 -3.98
CA SER A 82 7.86 -27.68 -4.63
C SER A 82 9.11 -28.10 -5.38
N ASP A 83 9.84 -29.06 -4.82
CA ASP A 83 10.81 -29.84 -5.58
C ASP A 83 10.03 -30.53 -6.71
N GLU A 84 9.98 -29.88 -7.87
CA GLU A 84 9.90 -30.50 -9.19
C GLU A 84 10.97 -29.86 -10.09
#